data_AF-A0AAW6J2G8-F1
#
_entry.id   AF-A0AAW6J2G8-F1
#
_cell.length_a   1.000
_cell.length_b   1.000
_cell.length_c   1.000
_cell.angle_alpha   90.00
_cell.angle_beta   90.00
_cell.angle_gamma   90.00
#
_symmetry.space_group_name_H-M   'P 1'
#
loop_
_entity.id
_entity.type
_entity.pdbx_description
1 polymer ?
#
loop_
_entity_poly.entity_id
_entity_poly.type
_entity_poly.pdbx_seq_one_letter_code
_entity_poly.pdbx_strand_id
1 'polypeptide(L)'
;MIANLKQSIGQYRSFMDYRFLAYKTELTQLLLQLKSFGVLFLVVLGSSVLGLILLLFLGLGKIIDSSDAPQYGAQMAWLYLLLQSVMLSAMKTAIKNSAQRAFQQTLVKRYWLGLMDIKLLLLSNGWLIASLVITIDLSINQWLRVPHFLVFLLLQFTLGILCLYKPIALVYGFLLSAMWLMLPFDVSPLTYQCGFVLLFTLSTLMVPFNFAAKLELSSLTGFWLMFFIHNSWTLIWRGALLLCVFMAFEVLLQERANLADIFSILSLAFVVLLNSSLQFDCSHLHQQYSVFFKMQNKQTAFFIGQFVPSLIVLLLSLIGFFALFNQASGLLLLTGIIWCTLQQAIVQKKPAHYALVWMITTGGLLAALT
;
A
#
# COMPACT_ATOMS: atom_id res chain seq x y z
N MET A 1 -27.80 17.24 36.60
CA MET A 1 -26.83 16.23 36.11
C MET A 1 -27.38 15.38 34.97
N ILE A 2 -28.58 14.79 35.10
CA ILE A 2 -29.21 13.91 34.07
C ILE A 2 -29.55 14.66 32.77
N ALA A 3 -30.02 15.92 32.84
CA ALA A 3 -30.34 16.72 31.66
C ALA A 3 -29.10 17.03 30.79
N ASN A 4 -27.97 17.42 31.40
CA ASN A 4 -26.71 17.65 30.70
C ASN A 4 -26.15 16.36 30.08
N LEU A 5 -26.34 15.21 30.73
CA LEU A 5 -25.95 13.91 30.18
C LEU A 5 -26.79 13.57 28.93
N LYS A 6 -28.11 13.77 28.98
CA LYS A 6 -29.03 13.51 27.86
C LYS A 6 -28.73 14.40 26.65
N GLN A 7 -28.43 15.68 26.89
CA GLN A 7 -28.02 16.61 25.83
C GLN A 7 -26.66 16.24 25.22
N SER A 8 -25.68 15.86 26.05
CA SER A 8 -24.37 15.42 25.60
C SER A 8 -24.45 14.14 24.75
N ILE A 9 -25.25 13.16 25.16
CA ILE A 9 -25.48 11.92 24.40
C ILE A 9 -26.19 12.22 23.07
N GLY A 10 -27.18 13.13 23.07
CA GLY A 10 -27.86 13.58 21.85
C GLY A 10 -26.90 14.22 20.85
N GLN A 11 -26.05 15.14 21.31
CA GLN A 11 -25.01 15.78 20.49
C GLN A 11 -24.03 14.76 19.91
N TYR A 12 -23.58 13.79 20.73
CA TYR A 12 -22.69 12.73 20.26
C TYR A 12 -23.35 11.84 19.19
N ARG A 13 -24.63 11.52 19.35
CA ARG A 13 -25.38 10.73 18.36
C ARG A 13 -25.51 11.48 17.03
N SER A 14 -25.91 12.74 17.05
CA SER A 14 -25.97 13.57 15.84
C SER A 14 -24.59 13.70 15.17
N PHE A 15 -23.54 13.84 15.97
CA PHE A 15 -22.16 13.83 15.46
C PHE A 15 -21.79 12.49 14.82
N MET A 16 -22.15 11.36 15.43
CA MET A 16 -21.94 10.03 14.86
C MET A 16 -22.63 9.87 13.50
N ASP A 17 -23.89 10.29 13.40
CA ASP A 17 -24.67 10.16 12.15
C ASP A 17 -24.05 11.00 11.03
N TYR A 18 -23.64 12.24 11.33
CA TYR A 18 -22.89 13.08 10.41
C TYR A 18 -21.57 12.42 9.96
N ARG A 19 -20.79 11.86 10.90
CA ARG A 19 -19.50 11.21 10.60
C ARG A 19 -19.68 9.98 9.72
N PHE A 20 -20.68 9.17 10.02
CA PHE A 20 -20.98 7.97 9.25
C PHE A 20 -21.47 8.32 7.84
N LEU A 21 -22.30 9.36 7.70
CA LEU A 21 -22.75 9.84 6.40
C LEU A 21 -21.57 10.31 5.56
N ALA A 22 -20.71 11.18 6.10
CA ALA A 22 -19.53 11.67 5.41
C ALA A 22 -18.59 10.53 4.98
N TYR A 23 -18.36 9.56 5.88
CA TYR A 23 -17.59 8.35 5.57
C TYR A 23 -18.21 7.57 4.41
N LYS A 24 -19.53 7.34 4.43
CA LYS A 24 -20.23 6.61 3.36
C LYS A 24 -20.13 7.32 2.02
N THR A 25 -20.23 8.65 1.99
CA THR A 25 -20.14 9.44 0.75
C THR A 25 -18.75 9.31 0.13
N GLU A 26 -17.69 9.52 0.93
CA GLU A 26 -16.30 9.37 0.49
C GLU A 26 -16.01 7.92 0.06
N LEU A 27 -16.47 6.93 0.82
CA LEU A 27 -16.32 5.52 0.47
C LEU A 27 -17.01 5.19 -0.86
N THR A 28 -18.18 5.77 -1.11
CA THR A 28 -18.91 5.57 -2.38
C THR A 28 -18.12 6.15 -3.54
N GLN A 29 -17.50 7.31 -3.38
CA GLN A 29 -16.64 7.90 -4.41
C GLN A 29 -15.40 7.05 -4.68
N LEU A 30 -14.73 6.56 -3.63
CA LEU A 30 -13.61 5.62 -3.75
C LEU A 30 -14.03 4.33 -4.46
N LEU A 31 -15.20 3.77 -4.12
CA LEU A 31 -15.73 2.57 -4.76
C LEU A 31 -16.14 2.81 -6.22
N LEU A 32 -16.61 4.01 -6.56
CA LEU A 32 -16.91 4.38 -7.95
C LEU A 32 -15.62 4.46 -8.80
N GLN A 33 -14.54 5.02 -8.24
CA GLN A 33 -13.22 5.00 -8.87
C GLN A 33 -12.68 3.58 -8.99
N LEU A 34 -12.91 2.73 -7.98
CA LEU A 34 -12.53 1.33 -8.04
C LEU A 34 -13.40 0.56 -9.04
N LYS A 35 -14.68 0.89 -9.20
CA LYS A 35 -15.60 0.18 -10.12
C LYS A 35 -15.17 0.32 -11.58
N SER A 36 -14.75 1.51 -12.00
CA SER A 36 -14.25 1.71 -13.38
C SER A 36 -12.99 0.88 -13.66
N PHE A 37 -12.15 0.65 -12.65
CA PHE A 37 -10.95 -0.18 -12.74
C PHE A 37 -11.25 -1.69 -12.56
N GLY A 38 -12.11 -2.00 -11.61
CA GLY A 38 -12.45 -3.34 -11.15
C GLY A 38 -13.35 -4.09 -12.11
N VAL A 39 -14.19 -3.42 -12.91
CA VAL A 39 -14.94 -4.08 -13.99
C VAL A 39 -13.99 -4.61 -15.05
N LEU A 40 -12.96 -3.84 -15.45
CA LEU A 40 -11.93 -4.31 -16.38
C LEU A 40 -11.11 -5.47 -15.80
N PHE A 41 -10.77 -5.39 -14.51
CA PHE A 41 -10.05 -6.44 -13.80
C PHE A 41 -10.88 -7.72 -13.64
N LEU A 42 -12.16 -7.60 -13.27
CA LEU A 42 -13.08 -8.73 -13.05
C LEU A 42 -13.53 -9.39 -14.35
N VAL A 43 -13.58 -8.66 -15.47
CA VAL A 43 -13.82 -9.25 -16.80
C VAL A 43 -12.66 -10.16 -17.23
N VAL A 44 -11.42 -9.85 -16.83
CA VAL A 44 -10.25 -10.64 -17.27
C VAL A 44 -9.76 -11.63 -16.22
N LEU A 45 -9.96 -11.35 -14.94
CA LEU A 45 -9.53 -12.16 -13.80
C LEU A 45 -10.73 -12.77 -13.03
N GLY A 46 -11.94 -12.75 -13.60
CA GLY A 46 -13.17 -13.10 -12.89
C GLY A 46 -13.14 -14.47 -12.21
N SER A 47 -12.58 -15.49 -12.87
CA SER A 47 -12.39 -16.81 -12.27
C SER A 47 -11.24 -16.87 -11.25
N SER A 48 -10.24 -16.01 -11.37
CA SER A 48 -9.08 -15.96 -10.48
C SER A 48 -9.28 -15.08 -9.24
N VAL A 49 -10.34 -14.27 -9.16
CA VAL A 49 -10.69 -13.50 -7.95
C VAL A 49 -10.91 -14.41 -6.74
N LEU A 50 -11.61 -15.54 -6.92
CA LEU A 50 -11.78 -16.55 -5.87
C LEU A 50 -10.44 -17.16 -5.45
N GLY A 51 -9.56 -17.42 -6.42
CA GLY A 51 -8.19 -17.90 -6.16
C GLY A 51 -7.34 -16.88 -5.40
N LEU A 52 -7.47 -15.60 -5.71
CA LEU A 52 -6.81 -14.51 -4.97
C LEU A 52 -7.32 -14.42 -3.53
N ILE A 53 -8.64 -14.50 -3.31
CA ILE A 53 -9.22 -14.52 -1.96
C ILE A 53 -8.71 -15.74 -1.20
N LEU A 54 -8.66 -16.92 -1.82
CA LEU A 54 -8.13 -18.13 -1.20
C LEU A 54 -6.64 -17.97 -0.85
N LEU A 55 -5.83 -17.39 -1.74
CA LEU A 55 -4.42 -17.09 -1.47
C LEU A 55 -4.24 -16.13 -0.29
N LEU A 56 -5.15 -15.17 -0.10
CA LEU A 56 -5.15 -14.30 1.07
C LEU A 56 -5.47 -15.05 2.37
N PHE A 57 -6.39 -16.00 2.34
CA PHE A 57 -6.65 -16.85 3.51
C PHE A 57 -5.50 -17.83 3.77
N LEU A 58 -4.89 -18.37 2.71
CA LEU A 58 -3.73 -19.26 2.81
C LEU A 58 -2.53 -18.53 3.45
N GLY A 59 -2.27 -17.28 3.04
CA GLY A 59 -1.21 -16.48 3.64
C GLY A 59 -1.44 -16.19 5.13
N LEU A 60 -2.69 -15.96 5.54
CA LEU A 60 -3.04 -15.88 6.97
C LEU A 60 -2.82 -17.21 7.70
N GLY A 61 -3.16 -18.34 7.06
CA GLY A 61 -2.90 -19.68 7.58
C GLY A 61 -1.40 -19.95 7.80
N LYS A 62 -0.53 -19.49 6.88
CA LYS A 62 0.94 -19.60 7.04
C LYS A 62 1.49 -18.81 8.22
N ILE A 63 0.80 -17.76 8.68
CA ILE A 63 1.18 -17.05 9.91
C ILE A 63 0.82 -17.91 11.14
N ILE A 64 -0.33 -18.59 11.10
CA ILE A 64 -0.81 -19.46 12.18
C ILE A 64 0.10 -20.69 12.31
N ASP A 65 0.36 -21.40 11.21
CA ASP A 65 1.17 -22.63 11.18
C ASP A 65 2.69 -22.37 11.06
N SER A 66 3.15 -21.22 11.54
CA SER A 66 4.55 -20.76 11.38
C SER A 66 5.58 -21.51 12.25
N SER A 67 5.17 -22.56 12.98
CA SER A 67 6.04 -23.33 13.87
C SER A 67 7.21 -24.00 13.14
N ASP A 68 6.96 -24.50 11.92
CA ASP A 68 7.96 -25.23 11.13
C ASP A 68 8.89 -24.31 10.32
N ALA A 69 8.46 -23.08 10.05
CA ALA A 69 9.20 -22.09 9.27
C ALA A 69 8.94 -20.67 9.83
N PRO A 70 9.53 -20.33 10.99
CA PRO A 70 9.17 -19.13 11.73
C PRO A 70 9.52 -17.84 10.98
N GLN A 71 10.66 -17.82 10.27
CA GLN A 71 11.08 -16.67 9.48
C GLN A 71 10.12 -16.40 8.32
N TYR A 72 9.66 -17.43 7.61
CA TYR A 72 8.69 -17.29 6.51
C TYR A 72 7.34 -16.80 7.02
N GLY A 73 6.86 -17.33 8.16
CA GLY A 73 5.66 -16.83 8.83
C GLY A 73 5.77 -15.36 9.25
N ALA A 74 6.94 -14.94 9.74
CA ALA A 74 7.20 -13.55 10.10
C ALA A 74 7.25 -12.61 8.87
N GLN A 75 7.84 -13.06 7.75
CA GLN A 75 7.82 -12.33 6.48
C GLN A 75 6.38 -12.13 5.97
N MET A 76 5.56 -13.18 6.02
CA MET A 76 4.14 -13.09 5.66
C MET A 76 3.41 -12.10 6.58
N ALA A 77 3.58 -12.21 7.90
CA ALA A 77 2.96 -11.26 8.83
C ALA A 77 3.37 -9.81 8.52
N TRP A 78 4.66 -9.56 8.27
CA TRP A 78 5.15 -8.22 7.93
C TRP A 78 4.54 -7.69 6.63
N LEU A 79 4.44 -8.52 5.59
CA LEU A 79 3.83 -8.17 4.32
C LEU A 79 2.34 -7.82 4.48
N TYR A 80 1.61 -8.60 5.28
CA TYR A 80 0.20 -8.33 5.59
C TYR A 80 0.02 -7.02 6.34
N LEU A 81 0.86 -6.74 7.34
CA LEU A 81 0.83 -5.46 8.08
C LEU A 81 1.14 -4.28 7.16
N LEU A 82 2.09 -4.43 6.23
CA LEU A 82 2.43 -3.41 5.24
C LEU A 82 1.26 -3.16 4.29
N LEU A 83 0.69 -4.21 3.71
CA LEU A 83 -0.42 -4.10 2.76
C LEU A 83 -1.68 -3.51 3.42
N GLN A 84 -1.99 -3.94 4.64
CA GLN A 84 -3.06 -3.34 5.44
C GLN A 84 -2.80 -1.84 5.67
N SER A 85 -1.57 -1.45 6.02
CA SER A 85 -1.20 -0.05 6.24
C SER A 85 -1.33 0.78 4.97
N VAL A 86 -1.00 0.19 3.82
CA VAL A 86 -1.21 0.80 2.49
C VAL A 86 -2.70 1.07 2.24
N MET A 87 -3.53 0.06 2.42
CA MET A 87 -4.98 0.16 2.22
C MET A 87 -5.62 1.18 3.17
N LEU A 88 -5.27 1.15 4.46
CA LEU A 88 -5.81 2.07 5.45
C LEU A 88 -5.38 3.52 5.21
N SER A 89 -4.19 3.76 4.64
CA SER A 89 -3.78 5.11 4.29
C SER A 89 -4.60 5.68 3.14
N ALA A 90 -5.00 4.86 2.16
CA ALA A 90 -5.92 5.28 1.12
C ALA A 90 -7.30 5.65 1.70
N MET A 91 -7.75 4.92 2.72
CA MET A 91 -9.02 5.18 3.41
C MET A 91 -8.92 6.28 4.48
N LYS A 92 -7.72 6.75 4.82
CA LYS A 92 -7.48 7.70 5.92
C LYS A 92 -8.26 9.00 5.78
N THR A 93 -8.34 9.53 4.56
CA THR A 93 -9.09 10.74 4.24
C THR A 93 -10.58 10.55 4.53
N ALA A 94 -11.16 9.42 4.14
CA ALA A 94 -12.54 9.04 4.43
C ALA A 94 -12.77 8.79 5.93
N ILE A 95 -11.89 8.04 6.59
CA ILE A 95 -11.99 7.72 8.02
C ILE A 95 -11.94 9.01 8.85
N LYS A 96 -11.01 9.93 8.58
CA LYS A 96 -10.87 11.16 9.36
C LYS A 96 -11.78 12.29 8.87
N ASN A 97 -12.34 12.20 7.67
CA ASN A 97 -12.93 13.32 6.91
C ASN A 97 -12.01 14.54 7.02
N SER A 98 -10.84 14.42 6.42
CA SER A 98 -9.73 15.37 6.57
C SER A 98 -10.10 16.78 6.10
N ALA A 99 -10.94 16.90 5.07
CA ALA A 99 -11.37 18.19 4.53
C ALA A 99 -12.13 19.05 5.55
N GLN A 100 -12.98 18.42 6.38
CA GLN A 100 -13.81 19.11 7.37
C GLN A 100 -13.25 18.98 8.79
N ARG A 101 -11.98 18.59 8.94
CA ARG A 101 -11.42 18.24 10.26
C ARG A 101 -11.32 19.42 11.21
N ALA A 102 -10.97 20.60 10.70
CA ALA A 102 -10.91 21.82 11.51
C ALA A 102 -12.30 22.19 12.08
N PHE A 103 -13.34 22.05 11.26
CA PHE A 103 -14.73 22.26 11.69
C PHE A 103 -15.18 21.22 12.73
N GLN A 104 -14.80 19.95 12.58
CA GLN A 104 -15.13 18.93 13.58
C GLN A 104 -14.51 19.20 14.96
N GLN A 105 -13.34 19.83 14.98
CA GLN A 105 -12.66 20.20 16.24
C GLN A 105 -13.39 21.32 17.00
N THR A 106 -14.19 22.14 16.32
CA THR A 106 -15.00 23.18 16.98
C THR A 106 -16.33 22.63 17.50
N LEU A 107 -16.85 21.56 16.91
CA LEU A 107 -18.15 20.97 17.28
C LEU A 107 -18.09 20.07 18.50
N VAL A 108 -17.05 19.25 18.65
CA VAL A 108 -16.99 18.19 19.67
C VAL A 108 -15.63 18.09 20.32
N LYS A 109 -15.60 17.50 21.53
CA LYS A 109 -14.37 17.28 22.28
C LYS A 109 -13.45 16.29 21.57
N ARG A 110 -12.14 16.46 21.78
CA ARG A 110 -11.08 15.67 21.10
C ARG A 110 -11.23 14.15 21.27
N TYR A 111 -11.71 13.67 22.41
CA TYR A 111 -11.89 12.23 22.64
C TYR A 111 -13.06 11.63 21.85
N TRP A 112 -14.14 12.38 21.58
CA TRP A 112 -15.22 11.93 20.70
C TRP A 112 -14.76 11.78 19.26
N LEU A 113 -13.88 12.68 18.79
CA LEU A 113 -13.23 12.53 17.50
C LEU A 113 -12.42 11.24 17.43
N GLY A 114 -11.60 10.98 18.46
CA GLY A 114 -10.79 9.77 18.54
C GLY A 114 -11.63 8.49 18.54
N LEU A 115 -12.69 8.44 19.34
CA LEU A 115 -13.61 7.29 19.37
C LEU A 115 -14.28 7.03 18.02
N MET A 116 -14.68 8.09 17.31
CA MET A 116 -15.24 7.96 15.96
C MET A 116 -14.22 7.50 14.94
N ASP A 117 -13.00 8.05 14.99
CA ASP A 117 -11.92 7.61 14.11
C ASP A 117 -11.61 6.12 14.34
N ILE A 118 -11.57 5.65 15.60
CA ILE A 118 -11.33 4.23 15.94
C ILE A 118 -12.50 3.35 15.49
N LYS A 119 -13.75 3.78 15.70
CA LYS A 119 -14.93 3.02 15.26
C LYS A 119 -14.94 2.85 13.73
N LEU A 120 -14.68 3.93 13.00
CA LEU A 120 -14.59 3.89 11.53
C LEU A 120 -13.39 3.08 11.07
N LEU A 121 -12.24 3.19 11.74
CA LEU A 121 -11.05 2.38 11.48
C LEU A 121 -11.37 0.88 11.55
N LEU A 122 -12.04 0.43 12.61
CA LEU A 122 -12.43 -0.98 12.77
C LEU A 122 -13.33 -1.44 11.61
N LEU A 123 -14.26 -0.60 11.18
CA LEU A 123 -15.17 -0.91 10.08
C LEU A 123 -14.47 -0.91 8.70
N SER A 124 -13.45 -0.08 8.53
CA SER A 124 -12.65 0.00 7.30
C SER A 124 -11.54 -1.06 7.22
N ASN A 125 -11.14 -1.66 8.34
CA ASN A 125 -10.01 -2.59 8.38
C ASN A 125 -10.43 -4.02 8.02
N GLY A 126 -10.61 -4.27 6.72
CA GLY A 126 -10.99 -5.59 6.21
C GLY A 126 -10.05 -6.72 6.60
N TRP A 127 -8.73 -6.47 6.68
CA TRP A 127 -7.75 -7.47 7.10
C TRP A 127 -7.92 -7.88 8.56
N LEU A 128 -8.11 -6.91 9.45
CA LEU A 128 -8.38 -7.20 10.87
C LEU A 128 -9.69 -7.97 11.03
N ILE A 129 -10.73 -7.62 10.29
CA ILE A 129 -12.00 -8.36 10.30
C ILE A 129 -11.78 -9.81 9.84
N ALA A 130 -11.06 -10.01 8.74
CA ALA A 130 -10.75 -11.36 8.25
C ALA A 130 -9.94 -12.18 9.27
N SER A 131 -8.91 -11.58 9.87
CA SER A 131 -8.10 -12.23 10.91
C SER A 131 -8.93 -12.53 12.17
N LEU A 132 -9.86 -11.65 12.57
CA LEU A 132 -10.80 -11.92 13.67
C LEU A 132 -11.75 -13.08 13.37
N VAL A 133 -12.27 -13.18 12.15
CA VAL A 133 -13.11 -14.31 11.73
C VAL A 133 -12.37 -15.63 11.88
N ILE A 134 -11.10 -15.69 11.43
CA ILE A 134 -10.25 -16.89 11.61
C ILE A 134 -10.03 -17.18 13.09
N THR A 135 -9.82 -16.13 13.90
CA THR A 135 -9.59 -16.28 15.35
C THR A 135 -10.79 -16.88 16.07
N ILE A 136 -12.01 -16.52 15.66
CA ILE A 136 -13.26 -17.06 16.21
C ILE A 136 -13.42 -18.54 15.87
N ASP A 137 -12.91 -18.98 14.72
CA ASP A 137 -12.96 -20.37 14.27
C ASP A 137 -11.97 -21.29 15.01
N LEU A 138 -10.94 -20.72 15.65
CA LEU A 138 -9.96 -21.49 16.42
C LEU A 138 -10.54 -21.99 17.75
N SER A 139 -10.33 -23.27 18.04
CA SER A 139 -10.67 -23.87 19.35
C SER A 139 -9.77 -23.36 20.48
N ILE A 140 -10.24 -23.42 21.73
CA ILE A 140 -9.50 -22.96 22.92
C ILE A 140 -8.11 -23.62 23.05
N ASN A 141 -7.99 -24.90 22.65
CA ASN A 141 -6.70 -25.60 22.68
C ASN A 141 -5.72 -25.10 21.60
N GLN A 142 -6.24 -24.62 20.46
CA GLN A 142 -5.43 -24.01 19.40
C GLN A 142 -5.00 -22.58 19.78
N TRP A 143 -5.82 -21.83 20.52
CA TRP A 143 -5.45 -20.51 21.02
C TRP A 143 -4.17 -20.51 21.83
N LEU A 144 -3.98 -21.50 22.71
CA LEU A 144 -2.77 -21.64 23.53
C LEU A 144 -1.53 -22.00 22.69
N ARG A 145 -1.72 -22.62 21.52
CA ARG A 145 -0.64 -23.02 20.62
C ARG A 145 -0.20 -21.90 19.68
N VAL A 146 -1.02 -20.87 19.49
CA VAL A 146 -0.78 -19.80 18.50
C VAL A 146 -0.80 -18.40 19.15
N PRO A 147 -0.02 -18.15 20.21
CA PRO A 147 0.00 -16.84 20.89
C PRO A 147 0.53 -15.73 19.98
N HIS A 148 1.39 -16.05 19.01
CA HIS A 148 1.93 -15.10 18.03
C HIS A 148 0.85 -14.49 17.14
N PHE A 149 -0.23 -15.22 16.84
CA PHE A 149 -1.33 -14.68 16.03
C PHE A 149 -2.16 -13.65 16.78
N LEU A 150 -2.31 -13.78 18.11
CA LEU A 150 -2.95 -12.76 18.94
C LEU A 150 -2.13 -11.46 18.98
N VAL A 151 -0.80 -11.59 19.10
CA VAL A 151 0.11 -10.44 19.01
C VAL A 151 -0.01 -9.78 17.63
N PHE A 152 -0.11 -10.58 16.56
CA PHE A 152 -0.34 -10.09 15.20
C PHE A 152 -1.66 -9.31 15.07
N LEU A 153 -2.78 -9.77 15.62
CA LEU A 153 -4.05 -9.03 15.63
C LEU A 153 -3.92 -7.67 16.34
N LEU A 154 -3.23 -7.66 17.48
CA LEU A 154 -2.97 -6.44 18.23
C LEU A 154 -2.07 -5.48 17.43
N LEU A 155 -1.07 -6.00 16.74
CA LEU A 155 -0.24 -5.24 15.79
C LEU A 155 -1.08 -4.66 14.65
N GLN A 156 -1.95 -5.45 14.02
CA GLN A 156 -2.85 -4.98 12.96
C GLN A 156 -3.70 -3.79 13.45
N PHE A 157 -4.27 -3.87 14.65
CA PHE A 157 -5.06 -2.78 15.21
C PHE A 157 -4.22 -1.54 15.53
N THR A 158 -3.09 -1.71 16.24
CA THR A 158 -2.22 -0.60 16.64
C THR A 158 -1.57 0.11 15.45
N LEU A 159 -1.16 -0.63 14.42
CA LEU A 159 -0.68 -0.05 13.16
C LEU A 159 -1.76 0.73 12.43
N GLY A 160 -3.02 0.27 12.49
CA GLY A 160 -4.15 1.05 11.98
C GLY A 160 -4.26 2.43 12.64
N ILE A 161 -4.12 2.49 13.96
CA ILE A 161 -4.10 3.76 14.71
C ILE A 161 -2.88 4.61 14.31
N LEU A 162 -1.69 4.01 14.23
CA LEU A 162 -0.47 4.71 13.81
C LEU A 162 -0.60 5.28 12.40
N CYS A 163 -1.20 4.56 11.46
CA CYS A 163 -1.46 5.04 10.11
C CYS A 163 -2.33 6.34 10.10
N LEU A 164 -3.35 6.40 10.97
CA LEU A 164 -4.23 7.57 11.07
C LEU A 164 -3.55 8.81 11.70
N TYR A 165 -2.70 8.61 12.70
CA TYR A 165 -2.18 9.71 13.53
C TYR A 165 -0.68 9.99 13.39
N LYS A 166 0.16 8.98 13.18
CA LYS A 166 1.63 9.12 13.07
C LYS A 166 2.17 8.30 11.88
N PRO A 167 1.88 8.70 10.62
CA PRO A 167 2.31 7.94 9.44
C PRO A 167 3.84 7.84 9.31
N ILE A 168 4.61 8.84 9.76
CA ILE A 168 6.08 8.82 9.69
C ILE A 168 6.67 7.73 10.60
N ALA A 169 6.14 7.58 11.81
CA ALA A 169 6.57 6.52 12.73
C ALA A 169 6.30 5.13 12.16
N LEU A 170 5.23 4.98 11.39
CA LEU A 170 4.90 3.74 10.70
C LEU A 170 5.96 3.42 9.63
N VAL A 171 6.45 4.40 8.87
CA VAL A 171 7.55 4.21 7.92
C VAL A 171 8.83 3.72 8.61
N TYR A 172 9.25 4.39 9.69
CA TYR A 172 10.43 3.96 10.45
C TYR A 172 10.26 2.57 11.05
N GLY A 173 9.06 2.25 11.55
CA GLY A 173 8.76 0.92 12.09
C GLY A 173 8.87 -0.17 11.02
N PHE A 174 8.37 0.08 9.81
CA PHE A 174 8.54 -0.85 8.68
C PHE A 174 10.00 -1.01 8.25
N LEU A 175 10.79 0.06 8.24
CA LEU A 175 12.22 -0.01 7.93
C LEU A 175 13.00 -0.82 8.97
N LEU A 176 12.78 -0.54 10.26
CA LEU A 176 13.44 -1.26 11.35
C LEU A 176 13.04 -2.74 11.38
N SER A 177 11.76 -3.04 11.19
CA SER A 177 11.28 -4.43 11.14
C SER A 177 11.74 -5.17 9.88
N ALA A 178 11.91 -4.49 8.75
CA ALA A 178 12.54 -5.09 7.57
C ALA A 178 14.02 -5.41 7.84
N MET A 179 14.76 -4.51 8.49
CA MET A 179 16.15 -4.78 8.91
C MET A 179 16.21 -5.99 9.85
N TRP A 180 15.27 -6.11 10.79
CA TRP A 180 15.16 -7.26 11.69
C TRP A 180 14.92 -8.58 10.93
N LEU A 181 14.03 -8.58 9.93
CA LEU A 181 13.72 -9.75 9.11
C LEU A 181 14.88 -10.23 8.22
N MET A 182 15.78 -9.32 7.84
CA MET A 182 16.96 -9.62 7.02
C MET A 182 18.09 -10.25 7.83
N LEU A 183 18.02 -10.23 9.16
CA LEU A 183 19.01 -10.88 10.01
C LEU A 183 18.77 -12.41 10.02
N PRO A 184 19.81 -13.23 9.82
CA PRO A 184 19.69 -14.69 9.73
C PRO A 184 19.59 -15.33 11.12
N PHE A 185 18.66 -14.85 11.95
CA PHE A 185 18.39 -15.44 13.26
C PHE A 185 17.18 -16.36 13.16
N ASP A 186 17.35 -17.62 13.53
CA ASP A 186 16.23 -18.55 13.66
C ASP A 186 15.63 -18.42 15.07
N VAL A 187 14.55 -17.65 15.19
CA VAL A 187 13.86 -17.39 16.46
C VAL A 187 12.40 -17.83 16.38
N SER A 188 11.79 -18.08 17.54
CA SER A 188 10.39 -18.51 17.59
C SER A 188 9.45 -17.48 16.94
N PRO A 189 8.30 -17.91 16.37
CA PRO A 189 7.32 -16.99 15.77
C PRO A 189 6.86 -15.88 16.72
N LEU A 190 6.70 -16.22 18.01
CA LEU A 190 6.32 -15.25 19.03
C LEU A 190 7.40 -14.18 19.23
N THR A 191 8.67 -14.56 19.23
CA THR A 191 9.80 -13.63 19.35
C THR A 191 9.82 -12.64 18.20
N TYR A 192 9.55 -13.08 16.96
CA TYR A 192 9.43 -12.18 15.82
C TYR A 192 8.32 -11.15 16.00
N GLN A 193 7.11 -11.59 16.38
CA GLN A 193 5.97 -10.68 16.56
C GLN A 193 6.20 -9.69 17.72
N CYS A 194 6.76 -10.15 18.84
CA CYS A 194 7.16 -9.28 19.95
C CYS A 194 8.26 -8.29 19.52
N GLY A 195 9.21 -8.73 18.69
CA GLY A 195 10.20 -7.87 18.06
C GLY A 195 9.56 -6.77 17.23
N PHE A 196 8.54 -7.09 16.42
CA PHE A 196 7.77 -6.08 15.69
C PHE A 196 7.10 -5.09 16.63
N VAL A 197 6.44 -5.53 17.71
CA VAL A 197 5.85 -4.63 18.72
C VAL A 197 6.91 -3.68 19.27
N LEU A 198 8.09 -4.18 19.64
CA LEU A 198 9.17 -3.36 20.17
C LEU A 198 9.68 -2.34 19.13
N LEU A 199 9.88 -2.75 17.88
CA LEU A 199 10.40 -1.86 16.84
C LEU A 199 9.38 -0.79 16.44
N PHE A 200 8.09 -1.13 16.35
CA PHE A 200 7.04 -0.16 16.09
C PHE A 200 6.80 0.78 17.27
N THR A 201 6.99 0.33 18.52
CA THR A 201 6.91 1.24 19.67
C THR A 201 8.09 2.20 19.70
N LEU A 202 9.33 1.72 19.48
CA LEU A 202 10.53 2.56 19.35
C LEU A 202 10.37 3.59 18.21
N SER A 203 9.77 3.21 17.08
CA SER A 203 9.58 4.12 15.96
C SER A 203 8.66 5.30 16.29
N THR A 204 7.75 5.16 17.28
CA THR A 204 6.90 6.28 17.74
C THR A 204 7.64 7.35 18.53
N LEU A 205 8.81 6.99 19.07
CA LEU A 205 9.69 7.87 19.84
C LEU A 205 10.69 8.61 18.94
N MET A 206 10.90 8.13 17.71
CA MET A 206 11.79 8.79 16.75
C MET A 206 11.20 10.13 16.31
N VAL A 207 12.02 11.18 16.37
CA VAL A 207 11.68 12.51 15.86
C VAL A 207 11.71 12.47 14.33
N PRO A 208 10.71 13.05 13.63
CA PRO A 208 10.69 13.07 12.17
C PRO A 208 11.92 13.81 11.64
N PHE A 209 12.74 13.09 10.86
CA PHE A 209 13.93 13.66 10.24
C PHE A 209 13.52 14.55 9.06
N ASN A 210 13.63 15.87 9.21
CA ASN A 210 13.19 16.82 8.18
C ASN A 210 14.30 17.06 7.14
N PHE A 211 14.44 16.14 6.18
CA PHE A 211 15.35 16.32 5.03
C PHE A 211 14.98 17.55 4.18
N ALA A 212 13.70 17.94 4.14
CA ALA A 212 13.22 19.03 3.30
C ALA A 212 13.75 20.41 3.72
N ALA A 213 14.10 20.61 5.00
CA ALA A 213 14.66 21.87 5.47
C ALA A 213 16.09 22.16 4.96
N LYS A 214 16.79 21.15 4.41
CA LYS A 214 18.19 21.25 3.98
C LYS A 214 18.37 21.28 2.45
N LEU A 215 17.30 21.12 1.69
CA LEU A 215 17.35 21.01 0.23
C LEU A 215 16.99 22.35 -0.41
N GLU A 216 17.96 22.94 -1.10
CA GLU A 216 17.72 24.15 -1.89
C GLU A 216 17.06 23.81 -3.23
N LEU A 217 16.03 24.56 -3.60
CA LEU A 217 15.29 24.45 -4.87
C LEU A 217 16.06 25.08 -6.06
N SER A 218 17.36 24.84 -6.16
CA SER A 218 18.22 25.41 -7.20
C SER A 218 18.14 24.66 -8.53
N SER A 219 17.70 23.40 -8.52
CA SER A 219 17.68 22.52 -9.70
C SER A 219 16.36 21.76 -9.88
N LEU A 220 16.10 21.32 -11.12
CA LEU A 220 14.91 20.54 -11.47
C LEU A 220 14.93 19.14 -10.83
N THR A 221 16.13 18.56 -10.66
CA THR A 221 16.33 17.32 -9.91
C THR A 221 16.04 17.53 -8.43
N GLY A 222 16.49 18.64 -7.85
CA GLY A 222 16.16 19.05 -6.48
C GLY A 222 14.66 19.20 -6.26
N PHE A 223 13.93 19.74 -7.24
CA PHE A 223 12.46 19.82 -7.21
C PHE A 223 11.81 18.43 -7.11
N TRP A 224 12.17 17.48 -7.98
CA TRP A 224 11.59 16.13 -7.94
C TRP A 224 11.97 15.37 -6.67
N LEU A 225 13.21 15.52 -6.20
CA LEU A 225 13.67 14.91 -4.96
C LEU A 225 12.89 15.45 -3.74
N MET A 226 12.71 16.78 -3.68
CA MET A 226 11.87 17.42 -2.66
C MET A 226 10.43 16.94 -2.72
N PHE A 227 9.87 16.79 -3.92
CA PHE A 227 8.54 16.22 -4.09
C PHE A 227 8.43 14.82 -3.48
N PHE A 228 9.37 13.91 -3.78
CA PHE A 228 9.34 12.55 -3.27
C PHE A 228 9.63 12.45 -1.78
N ILE A 229 10.42 13.36 -1.19
CA ILE A 229 10.58 13.43 0.26
C ILE A 229 9.25 13.83 0.91
N HIS A 230 8.58 14.85 0.38
CA HIS A 230 7.34 15.36 0.96
C HIS A 230 6.16 14.40 0.73
N ASN A 231 6.14 13.72 -0.41
CA ASN A 231 5.10 12.78 -0.82
C ASN A 231 5.62 11.35 -0.83
N SER A 232 6.48 10.99 0.14
CA SER A 232 7.14 9.68 0.25
C SER A 232 6.17 8.50 0.21
N TRP A 233 4.94 8.72 0.66
CA TRP A 233 3.87 7.74 0.57
C TRP A 233 3.66 7.21 -0.85
N THR A 234 3.79 8.07 -1.88
CA THR A 234 3.66 7.69 -3.30
C THR A 234 4.62 6.58 -3.72
N LEU A 235 5.82 6.54 -3.14
CA LEU A 235 6.81 5.50 -3.40
C LEU A 235 6.59 4.30 -2.48
N ILE A 236 6.22 4.52 -1.22
CA ILE A 236 6.04 3.46 -0.22
C ILE A 236 4.96 2.47 -0.64
N TRP A 237 3.79 2.93 -1.09
CA TRP A 237 2.72 2.02 -1.49
C TRP A 237 3.08 1.22 -2.76
N ARG A 238 3.82 1.83 -3.70
CA ARG A 238 4.31 1.15 -4.91
C ARG A 238 5.35 0.09 -4.55
N GLY A 239 6.29 0.43 -3.67
CA GLY A 239 7.28 -0.51 -3.14
C GLY A 239 6.62 -1.70 -2.44
N ALA A 240 5.60 -1.46 -1.61
CA ALA A 240 4.84 -2.52 -0.95
C ALA A 240 4.16 -3.47 -1.96
N LEU A 241 3.49 -2.92 -2.99
CA LEU A 241 2.85 -3.74 -4.01
C LEU A 241 3.87 -4.49 -4.89
N LEU A 242 5.04 -3.89 -5.18
CA LEU A 242 6.12 -4.57 -5.89
C LEU A 242 6.66 -5.75 -5.07
N LEU A 243 6.84 -5.60 -3.75
CA LEU A 243 7.19 -6.71 -2.87
C LEU A 243 6.13 -7.82 -2.92
N CYS A 244 4.84 -7.48 -2.91
CA CYS A 244 3.77 -8.48 -3.08
C CYS A 244 3.90 -9.22 -4.42
N VAL A 245 4.21 -8.53 -5.51
CA VAL A 245 4.42 -9.16 -6.83
C VAL A 245 5.61 -10.13 -6.78
N PHE A 246 6.71 -9.74 -6.14
CA PHE A 246 7.90 -10.59 -6.03
C PHE A 246 7.64 -11.84 -5.19
N MET A 247 7.00 -11.69 -4.02
CA MET A 247 6.64 -12.84 -3.18
C MET A 247 5.64 -13.76 -3.88
N ALA A 248 4.66 -13.20 -4.60
CA ALA A 248 3.71 -13.99 -5.37
C ALA A 248 4.39 -14.77 -6.50
N PHE A 249 5.34 -14.14 -7.20
CA PHE A 249 6.16 -14.78 -8.22
C PHE A 249 6.94 -15.97 -7.64
N GLU A 250 7.61 -15.77 -6.50
CA GLU A 250 8.38 -16.82 -5.82
C GLU A 250 7.51 -18.02 -5.47
N VAL A 251 6.36 -17.79 -4.80
CA VAL A 251 5.44 -18.85 -4.40
C VAL A 251 4.88 -19.59 -5.61
N LEU A 252 4.48 -18.86 -6.67
CA LEU A 252 3.97 -19.48 -7.90
C LEU A 252 5.04 -20.34 -8.59
N LEU A 253 6.30 -19.88 -8.61
CA LEU A 253 7.41 -20.61 -9.19
C LEU A 253 7.74 -21.89 -8.41
N GLN A 254 7.68 -21.84 -7.08
CA GLN A 254 7.86 -23.01 -6.21
C GLN A 254 6.77 -24.06 -6.42
N GLU A 255 5.50 -23.64 -6.52
CA GLU A 255 4.37 -24.54 -6.71
C GLU A 255 4.28 -25.09 -8.14
N ARG A 256 4.59 -24.28 -9.16
CA ARG A 256 4.54 -24.68 -10.58
C ARG A 256 5.66 -24.08 -11.42
N ALA A 257 6.86 -24.63 -11.29
CA ALA A 257 8.03 -24.23 -12.08
C ALA A 257 7.81 -24.31 -13.60
N ASN A 258 6.96 -25.24 -14.08
CA ASN A 258 6.68 -25.42 -15.52
C ASN A 258 6.03 -24.19 -16.18
N LEU A 259 5.47 -23.25 -15.41
CA LEU A 259 4.81 -22.03 -15.92
C LEU A 259 5.68 -20.77 -15.72
N ALA A 260 6.99 -20.93 -15.52
CA ALA A 260 7.92 -19.85 -15.20
C ALA A 260 7.84 -18.66 -16.18
N ASP A 261 7.75 -18.92 -17.48
CA ASP A 261 7.69 -17.85 -18.50
C ASP A 261 6.41 -17.02 -18.39
N ILE A 262 5.28 -17.68 -18.16
CA ILE A 262 3.98 -17.03 -17.93
C ILE A 262 4.03 -16.17 -16.67
N PHE A 263 4.58 -16.70 -15.57
CA PHE A 263 4.72 -15.95 -14.32
C PHE A 263 5.69 -14.77 -14.45
N SER A 264 6.73 -14.90 -15.27
CA SER A 264 7.70 -13.84 -15.55
C SER A 264 7.05 -12.69 -16.32
N ILE A 265 6.24 -12.99 -17.35
CA ILE A 265 5.49 -11.96 -18.09
C ILE A 265 4.42 -11.30 -17.21
N LEU A 266 3.67 -12.07 -16.42
CA LEU A 266 2.68 -11.50 -15.49
C LEU A 266 3.35 -10.59 -14.46
N SER A 267 4.48 -11.00 -13.90
CA SER A 267 5.23 -10.19 -12.93
C SER A 267 5.73 -8.90 -13.57
N LEU A 268 6.31 -8.98 -14.78
CA LEU A 268 6.70 -7.81 -15.57
C LEU A 268 5.51 -6.88 -15.81
N ALA A 269 4.35 -7.42 -16.17
CA ALA A 269 3.14 -6.65 -16.39
C ALA A 269 2.76 -5.83 -15.15
N PHE A 270 2.71 -6.45 -13.97
CA PHE A 270 2.41 -5.73 -12.72
C PHE A 270 3.51 -4.73 -12.35
N VAL A 271 4.78 -5.07 -12.54
CA VAL A 271 5.90 -4.14 -12.33
C VAL A 271 5.75 -2.90 -13.21
N VAL A 272 5.45 -3.07 -14.50
CA VAL A 272 5.23 -1.95 -15.43
C VAL A 272 3.99 -1.14 -15.04
N LEU A 273 2.88 -1.79 -14.67
CA LEU A 273 1.68 -1.10 -14.19
C LEU A 273 2.01 -0.21 -12.98
N LEU A 274 2.54 -0.80 -11.91
CA LEU A 274 2.79 -0.08 -10.67
C LEU A 274 3.74 1.10 -10.87
N ASN A 275 4.83 0.92 -11.63
CA ASN A 275 5.81 1.97 -11.87
C ASN A 275 5.29 3.06 -12.82
N SER A 276 4.63 2.69 -13.92
CA SER A 276 4.07 3.67 -14.86
C SER A 276 2.95 4.51 -14.26
N SER A 277 2.25 4.00 -13.24
CA SER A 277 1.22 4.77 -12.53
C SER A 277 1.77 6.02 -11.82
N LEU A 278 3.08 6.09 -11.56
CA LEU A 278 3.74 7.28 -10.99
C LEU A 278 3.60 8.50 -11.91
N GLN A 279 3.35 8.26 -13.20
CA GLN A 279 3.06 9.30 -14.16
C GLN A 279 1.82 10.12 -13.81
N PHE A 280 0.79 9.53 -13.19
CA PHE A 280 -0.41 10.29 -12.77
C PHE A 280 -0.06 11.39 -11.78
N ASP A 281 0.75 11.05 -10.76
CA ASP A 281 1.22 11.98 -9.74
C ASP A 281 2.10 13.08 -10.35
N CYS A 282 3.04 12.68 -11.22
CA CYS A 282 3.96 13.61 -11.88
C CYS A 282 3.25 14.54 -12.87
N SER A 283 2.26 14.05 -13.62
CA SER A 283 1.45 14.85 -14.55
C SER A 283 0.59 15.87 -13.81
N HIS A 284 0.00 15.51 -12.67
CA HIS A 284 -0.76 16.44 -11.85
C HIS A 284 0.12 17.61 -11.36
N LEU A 285 1.33 17.33 -10.89
CA LEU A 285 2.29 18.37 -10.52
C LEU A 285 2.74 19.21 -11.70
N HIS A 286 2.96 18.56 -12.85
CA HIS A 286 3.34 19.28 -14.06
C HIS A 286 2.28 20.32 -14.41
N GLN A 287 1.00 19.96 -14.34
CA GLN A 287 -0.12 20.89 -14.55
C GLN A 287 -0.11 22.01 -13.52
N GLN A 288 0.03 21.68 -12.23
CA GLN A 288 0.01 22.64 -11.13
C GLN A 288 1.13 23.69 -11.21
N TYR A 289 2.35 23.29 -11.58
CA TYR A 289 3.53 24.17 -11.61
C TYR A 289 3.96 24.59 -13.02
N SER A 290 3.18 24.24 -14.05
CA SER A 290 3.49 24.53 -15.46
C SER A 290 3.78 26.02 -15.71
N VAL A 291 2.95 26.90 -15.16
CA VAL A 291 3.07 28.36 -15.31
C VAL A 291 4.36 28.88 -14.66
N PHE A 292 4.72 28.38 -13.47
CA PHE A 292 5.94 28.78 -12.78
C PHE A 292 7.20 28.43 -13.59
N PHE A 293 7.29 27.20 -14.10
CA PHE A 293 8.44 26.79 -14.93
C PHE A 293 8.43 27.42 -16.32
N LYS A 294 7.26 27.84 -16.83
CA LYS A 294 7.14 28.67 -18.03
C LYS A 294 7.75 30.06 -17.82
N MET A 295 7.47 30.71 -16.69
CA MET A 295 8.06 32.02 -16.36
C MET A 295 9.59 31.96 -16.20
N GLN A 296 10.14 30.81 -15.80
CA GLN A 296 11.59 30.59 -15.71
C GLN A 296 12.24 30.08 -17.00
N ASN A 297 11.49 30.00 -18.11
CA ASN A 297 11.96 29.47 -19.39
C ASN A 297 12.49 28.01 -19.32
N LYS A 298 11.95 27.20 -18.38
CA LYS A 298 12.32 25.80 -18.12
C LYS A 298 11.19 24.81 -18.44
N GLN A 299 10.16 25.24 -19.16
CA GLN A 299 8.95 24.43 -19.41
C GLN A 299 9.24 23.09 -20.09
N THR A 300 10.09 23.07 -21.13
CA THR A 300 10.42 21.83 -21.86
C THR A 300 11.17 20.83 -21.00
N ALA A 301 12.16 21.30 -20.22
CA ALA A 301 12.89 20.46 -19.28
C ALA A 301 11.97 19.91 -18.17
N PHE A 302 11.02 20.72 -17.70
CA PHE A 302 10.03 20.30 -16.72
C PHE A 302 9.04 19.27 -17.29
N PHE A 303 8.64 19.43 -18.56
CA PHE A 303 7.80 18.46 -19.26
C PHE A 303 8.52 17.12 -19.47
N ILE A 304 9.81 17.10 -19.79
CA ILE A 304 10.57 15.84 -19.91
C ILE A 304 10.80 15.23 -18.52
N GLY A 305 11.07 16.07 -17.52
CA GLY A 305 11.36 15.66 -16.16
C GLY A 305 10.26 14.83 -15.51
N GLN A 306 8.99 14.99 -15.90
CA GLN A 306 7.88 14.23 -15.32
C GLN A 306 7.89 12.72 -15.65
N PHE A 307 8.62 12.29 -16.69
CA PHE A 307 8.70 10.87 -17.09
C PHE A 307 9.86 10.14 -16.40
N VAL A 308 10.89 10.88 -16.00
CA VAL A 308 12.14 10.35 -15.46
C VAL A 308 11.91 9.54 -14.17
N PRO A 309 11.11 10.00 -13.17
CA PRO A 309 10.92 9.25 -11.94
C PRO A 309 10.38 7.83 -12.16
N SER A 310 9.36 7.70 -12.99
CA SER A 310 8.72 6.42 -13.30
C SER A 310 9.70 5.41 -13.92
N LEU A 311 10.62 5.89 -14.77
CA LEU A 311 11.67 5.06 -15.37
C LEU A 311 12.76 4.67 -14.37
N ILE A 312 13.17 5.59 -13.48
CA ILE A 312 14.15 5.28 -12.43
C ILE A 312 13.61 4.19 -11.50
N VAL A 313 12.37 4.33 -11.03
CA VAL A 313 11.76 3.33 -10.13
C VAL A 313 11.57 1.99 -10.86
N LEU A 314 11.17 2.02 -12.14
CA LEU A 314 11.12 0.81 -12.97
C LEU A 314 12.48 0.10 -13.02
N LEU A 315 13.55 0.82 -13.37
CA LEU A 315 14.89 0.24 -13.47
C LEU A 315 15.33 -0.37 -12.13
N LEU A 316 15.14 0.33 -11.02
CA LEU A 316 15.44 -0.20 -9.69
C LEU A 316 14.63 -1.47 -9.39
N SER A 317 13.34 -1.50 -9.75
CA SER A 317 12.50 -2.68 -9.54
C SER A 317 12.91 -3.87 -10.41
N LEU A 318 13.29 -3.64 -11.68
CA LEU A 318 13.76 -4.71 -12.56
C LEU A 318 15.12 -5.26 -12.13
N ILE A 319 16.05 -4.39 -11.71
CA ILE A 319 17.34 -4.80 -11.14
C ILE A 319 17.09 -5.65 -9.89
N GLY A 320 16.21 -5.21 -8.99
CA GLY A 320 15.82 -5.98 -7.81
C GLY A 320 15.22 -7.35 -8.16
N PHE A 321 14.30 -7.38 -9.12
CA PHE A 321 13.68 -8.62 -9.60
C PHE A 321 14.72 -9.60 -10.16
N PHE A 322 15.61 -9.13 -11.04
CA PHE A 322 16.65 -9.97 -11.62
C PHE A 322 17.68 -10.45 -10.59
N ALA A 323 18.04 -9.61 -9.64
CA ALA A 323 18.96 -9.97 -8.57
C ALA A 323 18.36 -11.04 -7.63
N LEU A 324 17.07 -10.95 -7.31
CA LEU A 324 16.40 -11.88 -6.41
C LEU A 324 16.12 -13.24 -7.05
N PHE A 325 15.73 -13.27 -8.32
CA PHE A 325 15.28 -14.50 -8.99
C PHE A 325 16.29 -15.08 -10.00
N ASN A 326 17.48 -14.49 -10.08
CA ASN A 326 18.55 -14.89 -11.01
C ASN A 326 18.09 -15.02 -12.48
N GLN A 327 17.13 -14.18 -12.89
CA GLN A 327 16.55 -14.18 -14.24
C GLN A 327 17.17 -13.09 -15.12
N ALA A 328 18.45 -13.19 -15.47
CA ALA A 328 19.12 -12.20 -16.31
C ALA A 328 18.66 -12.27 -17.78
N SER A 329 17.52 -11.67 -18.11
CA SER A 329 17.01 -11.57 -19.49
C SER A 329 17.01 -10.13 -19.99
N GLY A 330 17.96 -9.81 -20.88
CA GLY A 330 18.04 -8.50 -21.53
C GLY A 330 16.79 -8.18 -22.38
N LEU A 331 16.14 -9.20 -22.92
CA LEU A 331 14.88 -9.05 -23.66
C LEU A 331 13.72 -8.64 -22.75
N LEU A 332 13.67 -9.20 -21.53
CA LEU A 332 12.65 -8.87 -20.53
C LEU A 332 12.85 -7.44 -19.99
N LEU A 333 14.09 -6.99 -19.86
CA LEU A 333 14.42 -5.59 -19.55
C LEU A 333 13.97 -4.63 -20.66
N LEU A 334 14.32 -4.93 -21.91
CA LEU A 334 13.97 -4.07 -23.05
C LEU A 334 12.45 -3.96 -23.22
N THR A 335 11.74 -5.09 -23.15
CA THR A 335 10.28 -5.13 -23.23
C THR A 335 9.64 -4.33 -22.08
N GLY A 336 10.16 -4.44 -20.85
CA GLY A 336 9.70 -3.65 -19.71
C GLY A 336 9.84 -2.14 -19.92
N ILE A 337 10.98 -1.68 -20.45
CA ILE A 337 11.24 -0.25 -20.72
C ILE A 337 10.33 0.27 -21.83
N ILE A 338 10.23 -0.43 -22.95
CA ILE A 338 9.37 -0.05 -24.08
C ILE A 338 7.90 -0.01 -23.63
N TRP A 339 7.48 -1.01 -22.87
CA TRP A 339 6.11 -1.07 -22.36
C TRP A 339 5.83 0.07 -21.39
N CYS A 340 6.73 0.35 -20.44
CA CYS A 340 6.55 1.44 -19.49
C CYS A 340 6.48 2.81 -20.18
N THR A 341 7.33 3.08 -21.17
CA THR A 341 7.29 4.33 -21.95
C THR A 341 6.00 4.48 -22.75
N LEU A 342 5.53 3.41 -23.40
CA LEU A 342 4.24 3.39 -24.09
C LEU A 342 3.09 3.68 -23.12
N GLN A 343 3.12 3.06 -21.94
CA GLN A 343 2.12 3.24 -20.91
C GLN A 343 2.10 4.68 -20.37
N GLN A 344 3.27 5.29 -20.11
CA GLN A 344 3.38 6.69 -19.70
C GLN A 344 2.86 7.66 -20.77
N ALA A 345 3.15 7.40 -22.05
CA ALA A 345 2.65 8.23 -23.15
C ALA A 345 1.11 8.21 -23.23
N ILE A 346 0.49 7.07 -22.91
CA ILE A 346 -0.96 6.93 -22.86
C ILE A 346 -1.56 7.62 -21.64
N VAL A 347 -0.94 7.53 -20.46
CA VAL A 347 -1.39 8.28 -19.26
C VAL A 347 -1.50 9.76 -19.57
N GLN A 348 -0.51 10.31 -20.29
CA GLN A 348 -0.49 11.73 -20.66
C GLN A 348 -1.62 12.13 -21.61
N LYS A 349 -1.88 11.33 -22.64
CA LYS A 349 -2.86 11.69 -23.67
C LYS A 349 -4.30 11.29 -23.30
N LYS A 350 -4.46 10.12 -22.68
CA LYS A 350 -5.74 9.46 -22.42
C LYS A 350 -5.68 8.66 -21.10
N PRO A 351 -5.68 9.33 -19.94
CA PRO A 351 -5.56 8.67 -18.64
C PRO A 351 -6.62 7.58 -18.40
N ALA A 352 -7.84 7.78 -18.93
CA ALA A 352 -8.93 6.80 -18.82
C ALA A 352 -8.65 5.46 -19.51
N HIS A 353 -7.75 5.40 -20.50
CA HIS A 353 -7.43 4.18 -21.25
C HIS A 353 -6.23 3.42 -20.68
N TYR A 354 -5.62 3.93 -19.59
CA TYR A 354 -4.44 3.35 -18.98
C TYR A 354 -4.59 1.85 -18.67
N ALA A 355 -5.63 1.48 -17.92
CA ALA A 355 -5.87 0.08 -17.55
C ALA A 355 -6.11 -0.79 -18.79
N LEU A 356 -6.91 -0.32 -19.74
CA LEU A 356 -7.22 -1.05 -20.97
C LEU A 356 -5.97 -1.36 -21.80
N VAL A 357 -5.06 -0.39 -21.97
CA VAL A 357 -3.83 -0.65 -22.73
C VAL A 357 -2.94 -1.65 -22.01
N TRP A 358 -2.85 -1.56 -20.68
CA TRP A 358 -2.14 -2.56 -19.89
C TRP A 358 -2.72 -3.96 -20.09
N MET A 359 -4.06 -4.10 -20.08
CA MET A 359 -4.72 -5.38 -20.35
C MET A 359 -4.37 -5.95 -21.73
N ILE A 360 -4.48 -5.13 -22.78
CA ILE A 360 -4.24 -5.55 -24.17
C ILE A 360 -2.78 -5.95 -24.37
N THR A 361 -1.85 -5.15 -23.85
CA THR A 361 -0.40 -5.44 -23.96
C THR A 361 -0.02 -6.69 -23.18
N THR A 362 -0.55 -6.88 -21.97
CA THR A 362 -0.36 -8.11 -21.18
C THR A 362 -0.91 -9.33 -21.91
N GLY A 363 -2.16 -9.25 -22.39
CA GLY A 363 -2.80 -10.34 -23.13
C GLY A 363 -2.06 -10.68 -24.43
N GLY A 364 -1.58 -9.67 -25.16
CA GLY A 364 -0.79 -9.87 -26.38
C GLY A 364 0.56 -10.54 -26.11
N LEU A 365 1.26 -10.16 -25.03
CA LEU A 365 2.52 -10.80 -24.65
C LEU A 365 2.31 -12.25 -24.19
N LEU A 366 1.23 -12.53 -23.45
CA LEU A 366 0.87 -13.89 -23.05
C LEU A 366 0.47 -14.75 -24.26
N ALA A 367 -0.29 -14.20 -25.20
CA ALA A 367 -0.66 -14.90 -26.44
C ALA A 367 0.54 -15.16 -27.36
N ALA A 368 1.62 -14.37 -27.25
CA ALA A 368 2.85 -14.60 -28.00
C ALA A 368 3.74 -15.70 -27.37
N LEU A 369 3.48 -16.10 -26.12
CA LEU A 369 4.16 -17.22 -25.46
C LEU A 369 3.50 -18.58 -25.74
N THR A 370 2.19 -18.58 -26.03
CA THR A 370 1.39 -19.76 -26.36
C THR A 370 1.42 -20.06 -27.84
#